data_AF-A0A2V9BQE3-F1
#
_entry.id   AF-A0A2V9BQE3-F1
#
_cell.length_a   1.000
_cell.length_b   1.000
_cell.length_c   1.000
_cell.angle_alpha   90.00
_cell.angle_beta   90.00
_cell.angle_gamma   90.00
#
_symmetry.space_group_name_H-M   'P 1'
#
loop_
_entity.id
_entity.type
_entity.pdbx_description
1 polymer ?
#
loop_
_entity_poly.entity_id
_entity_poly.type
_entity_poly.pdbx_seq_one_letter_code
_entity_poly.pdbx_strand_id
1 'polypeptide(L)'
;MEPRFAFTAQFWGNGGVVCRAVEDRPGPVVEQQFGQFPTWTQANDCACKLNEGLGLDTVDVRQIVTSSFLATAYVLQAALTANRSWINSPVRLATRAAHRSFLLAELSLALTFCRSARQLATENTGHLLRHVHNAVVHARRFMALFGGDARELEDVSASLAALGAALQATPLASGQIIQ
;
A
#
# COMPACT_ATOMS: atom_id res chain seq x y z
N MET A 1 -13.09 -13.84 14.07
CA MET A 1 -13.17 -12.38 13.91
C MET A 1 -13.23 -12.10 12.43
N GLU A 2 -14.27 -11.43 11.93
CA GLU A 2 -14.35 -11.09 10.51
C GLU A 2 -13.30 -10.03 10.15
N PRO A 3 -12.69 -10.12 8.95
CA PRO A 3 -11.69 -9.14 8.54
C PRO A 3 -12.36 -7.79 8.26
N ARG A 4 -11.76 -6.70 8.76
CA ARG A 4 -12.23 -5.33 8.50
C ARG A 4 -12.17 -5.04 7.00
N PHE A 5 -13.15 -4.34 6.48
CA PHE A 5 -13.21 -3.98 5.07
C PHE A 5 -13.81 -2.58 4.89
N ALA A 6 -13.53 -1.97 3.74
CA ALA A 6 -14.07 -0.69 3.34
C ALA A 6 -14.31 -0.69 1.82
N PHE A 7 -15.20 0.18 1.36
CA PHE A 7 -15.44 0.39 -0.06
C PHE A 7 -14.58 1.53 -0.60
N THR A 8 -14.15 1.38 -1.85
CA THR A 8 -13.42 2.40 -2.61
C THR A 8 -13.87 2.38 -4.07
N ALA A 9 -13.54 3.40 -4.85
CA ALA A 9 -13.81 3.43 -6.28
C ALA A 9 -12.54 3.21 -7.10
N GLN A 10 -12.67 2.48 -8.21
CA GLN A 10 -11.62 2.37 -9.22
C GLN A 10 -12.15 2.68 -10.61
N PHE A 11 -11.25 3.06 -11.51
CA PHE A 11 -11.59 3.23 -12.92
C PHE A 11 -11.79 1.87 -13.59
N TRP A 12 -12.79 1.80 -14.46
CA TRP A 12 -13.00 0.68 -15.37
C TRP A 12 -13.30 1.23 -16.77
N GLY A 13 -12.29 1.23 -17.65
CA GLY A 13 -12.37 1.96 -18.91
C GLY A 13 -12.61 3.45 -18.66
N ASN A 14 -13.68 3.99 -19.24
CA ASN A 14 -14.06 5.40 -19.09
C ASN A 14 -14.99 5.68 -17.89
N GLY A 15 -15.38 4.64 -17.12
CA GLY A 15 -16.31 4.74 -16.00
C GLY A 15 -15.68 4.42 -14.65
N GLY A 16 -16.52 4.40 -13.61
CA GLY A 16 -16.15 4.02 -12.24
C GLY A 16 -16.80 2.72 -11.80
N VAL A 17 -16.15 1.98 -10.92
CA VAL A 17 -16.72 0.80 -10.25
C VAL A 17 -16.47 0.90 -8.74
N VAL A 18 -17.38 0.35 -7.95
CA VAL A 18 -17.19 0.19 -6.50
C VAL A 18 -16.41 -1.10 -6.26
N CYS A 19 -15.41 -1.04 -5.41
CA CYS A 19 -14.58 -2.16 -5.00
C CYS A 19 -14.60 -2.31 -3.47
N ARG A 20 -14.55 -3.54 -2.98
CA ARG A 20 -14.30 -3.87 -1.58
C ARG A 20 -12.81 -4.08 -1.35
N ALA A 21 -12.22 -3.24 -0.51
CA ALA A 21 -10.89 -3.44 0.05
C ALA A 21 -11.03 -4.15 1.39
N VAL A 22 -10.29 -5.25 1.59
CA VAL A 22 -10.25 -5.95 2.87
C VAL A 22 -8.88 -5.71 3.49
N GLU A 23 -8.84 -5.33 4.77
CA GLU A 23 -7.61 -5.00 5.49
C GLU A 23 -6.63 -6.18 5.40
N ASP A 24 -5.38 -5.86 5.07
CA ASP A 24 -4.26 -6.78 4.86
C ASP A 24 -4.51 -7.87 3.80
N ARG A 25 -5.55 -7.72 2.96
CA ARG A 25 -5.77 -8.59 1.80
C ARG A 25 -5.42 -7.91 0.48
N PRO A 26 -4.73 -8.61 -0.44
CA PRO A 26 -4.25 -8.04 -1.68
C PRO A 26 -5.36 -7.52 -2.59
N GLY A 27 -5.34 -6.20 -2.83
CA GLY A 27 -6.12 -5.52 -3.86
C GLY A 27 -7.62 -5.39 -3.55
N PRO A 28 -8.23 -4.23 -3.83
CA PRO A 28 -9.69 -4.12 -3.79
C PRO A 28 -10.34 -4.96 -4.90
N VAL A 29 -11.39 -5.68 -4.55
CA VAL A 29 -12.15 -6.55 -5.47
C VAL A 29 -13.42 -5.83 -5.92
N VAL A 30 -13.72 -5.84 -7.22
CA VAL A 30 -14.93 -5.21 -7.76
C VAL A 30 -16.20 -5.84 -7.19
N GLU A 31 -17.10 -5.00 -6.71
CA GLU A 31 -18.41 -5.39 -6.19
C GLU A 31 -19.45 -5.37 -7.31
N GLN A 32 -19.61 -6.52 -7.98
CA GLN A 32 -20.41 -6.61 -9.20
C GLN A 32 -21.88 -6.19 -9.01
N GLN A 33 -22.42 -6.32 -7.79
CA GLN A 33 -23.80 -5.96 -7.47
C GLN A 33 -24.13 -4.47 -7.71
N PHE A 34 -23.14 -3.58 -7.72
CA PHE A 34 -23.35 -2.14 -7.96
C PHE A 34 -23.19 -1.75 -9.43
N GLY A 35 -22.67 -2.65 -10.27
CA GLY A 35 -22.41 -2.39 -11.68
C GLY A 35 -21.36 -1.28 -11.91
N GLN A 36 -21.37 -0.74 -13.13
CA GLN A 36 -20.49 0.35 -13.55
C GLN A 36 -21.22 1.70 -13.48
N PHE A 37 -20.56 2.70 -12.92
CA PHE A 37 -21.00 4.08 -12.88
C PHE A 37 -20.43 4.85 -14.08
N PRO A 38 -21.17 5.85 -14.60
CA PRO A 38 -20.69 6.75 -15.66
C PRO A 38 -19.35 7.43 -15.36
N THR A 39 -19.07 7.75 -14.10
CA THR A 39 -17.81 8.40 -13.69
C THR A 39 -17.24 7.77 -12.43
N TRP A 40 -15.92 7.92 -12.26
CA TRP A 40 -15.25 7.53 -11.01
C TRP A 40 -15.83 8.25 -9.79
N THR A 41 -16.14 9.55 -9.93
CA THR A 41 -16.72 10.35 -8.84
C THR A 41 -18.03 9.76 -8.34
N GLN A 42 -18.93 9.34 -9.25
CA GLN A 42 -20.21 8.74 -8.85
C GLN A 42 -20.01 7.39 -8.14
N ALA A 43 -19.06 6.57 -8.59
CA ALA A 43 -18.69 5.35 -7.88
C ALA A 43 -18.10 5.67 -6.49
N ASN A 44 -17.29 6.72 -6.39
CA ASN A 44 -16.68 7.14 -5.12
C ASN A 44 -17.73 7.65 -4.13
N ASP A 45 -18.70 8.45 -4.60
CA ASP A 45 -19.81 8.93 -3.76
C ASP A 45 -20.66 7.75 -3.25
N CYS A 46 -20.87 6.73 -4.08
CA CYS A 46 -21.52 5.49 -3.66
C CYS A 46 -20.69 4.76 -2.59
N ALA A 47 -19.39 4.58 -2.81
CA ALA A 47 -18.49 3.94 -1.84
C ALA A 47 -18.45 4.69 -0.49
N CYS A 48 -18.43 6.03 -0.51
CA CYS A 48 -18.50 6.86 0.70
C CYS A 48 -19.78 6.57 1.51
N LYS A 49 -20.95 6.57 0.86
CA LYS A 49 -22.23 6.26 1.52
C LYS A 49 -22.27 4.84 2.09
N LEU A 50 -21.68 3.87 1.40
CA LEU A 50 -21.59 2.50 1.91
C LEU A 50 -20.71 2.43 3.16
N ASN A 51 -19.60 3.17 3.19
CA ASN A 51 -18.73 3.24 4.37
C ASN A 51 -19.39 3.94 5.56
N GLU A 52 -20.18 4.99 5.32
CA GLU A 52 -21.01 5.62 6.34
C GLU A 52 -21.99 4.61 6.96
N GLY A 53 -22.62 3.77 6.12
CA GLY A 53 -23.50 2.68 6.58
C GLY A 53 -22.79 1.60 7.41
N LEU A 54 -21.47 1.47 7.27
CA LEU A 54 -20.64 0.60 8.12
C LEU A 54 -20.15 1.29 9.40
N GLY A 55 -20.45 2.58 9.59
CA GLY A 55 -19.97 3.37 10.72
C GLY A 55 -18.46 3.63 10.69
N LEU A 56 -17.83 3.53 9.52
CA LEU A 56 -16.40 3.79 9.36
C LEU A 56 -16.17 5.28 9.13
N ASP A 57 -15.18 5.83 9.83
CA ASP A 57 -14.72 7.18 9.54
C ASP A 57 -13.78 7.22 8.32
N THR A 58 -13.48 8.43 7.85
CA THR A 58 -12.61 8.61 6.69
C THR A 58 -11.17 8.12 6.90
N VAL A 59 -10.70 8.06 8.15
CA VAL A 59 -9.35 7.60 8.50
C VAL A 59 -9.29 6.09 8.41
N ASP A 60 -10.26 5.39 8.97
CA ASP A 60 -10.42 3.94 8.89
C ASP A 60 -10.54 3.45 7.45
N VAL A 61 -11.40 4.10 6.65
CA VAL A 61 -11.55 3.77 5.22
C VAL A 61 -10.21 3.89 4.50
N ARG A 62 -9.50 5.00 4.70
CA ARG A 62 -8.19 5.21 4.07
C ARG A 62 -7.18 4.16 4.53
N GLN A 63 -7.16 3.81 5.81
CA GLN A 63 -6.25 2.80 6.35
C GLN A 63 -6.51 1.43 5.70
N ILE A 64 -7.75 0.97 5.71
CA ILE A 64 -8.13 -0.34 5.16
C ILE A 64 -7.82 -0.42 3.66
N VAL A 65 -8.23 0.60 2.91
CA VAL A 65 -8.01 0.66 1.46
C VAL A 65 -6.52 0.69 1.14
N THR A 66 -5.74 1.50 1.87
CA THR A 66 -4.30 1.59 1.68
C THR A 66 -3.62 0.26 2.01
N SER A 67 -3.93 -0.35 3.15
CA SER A 67 -3.39 -1.67 3.53
C SER A 67 -3.68 -2.70 2.43
N SER A 68 -4.91 -2.75 1.91
CA SER A 68 -5.28 -3.68 0.83
C SER A 68 -4.47 -3.45 -0.45
N PHE A 69 -4.28 -2.19 -0.86
CA PHE A 69 -3.44 -1.87 -2.01
C PHE A 69 -1.98 -2.30 -1.78
N LEU A 70 -1.42 -2.01 -0.61
CA LEU A 70 -0.05 -2.39 -0.27
C LEU A 70 0.15 -3.91 -0.22
N ALA A 71 -0.84 -4.66 0.25
CA ALA A 71 -0.82 -6.12 0.23
C ALA A 71 -0.69 -6.72 -1.18
N THR A 72 -1.02 -5.96 -2.24
CA THR A 72 -0.79 -6.35 -3.64
C THR A 72 0.71 -6.57 -3.93
N ALA A 73 1.60 -5.78 -3.31
CA ALA A 73 3.05 -5.94 -3.48
C ALA A 73 3.52 -7.35 -3.10
N TYR A 74 2.98 -7.90 -2.00
CA TYR A 74 3.30 -9.26 -1.56
C TYR A 74 2.91 -10.34 -2.56
N VAL A 75 1.73 -10.22 -3.17
CA VAL A 75 1.27 -11.18 -4.19
C VAL A 75 2.14 -11.08 -5.43
N LEU A 76 2.49 -9.86 -5.86
CA LEU A 76 3.38 -9.67 -7.01
C LEU A 76 4.77 -10.26 -6.73
N GLN A 77 5.30 -10.08 -5.51
CA GLN A 77 6.54 -10.72 -5.08
C GLN A 77 6.45 -12.24 -5.14
N ALA A 78 5.39 -12.83 -4.57
CA ALA A 78 5.17 -14.27 -4.57
C ALA A 78 5.01 -14.84 -5.98
N ALA A 79 4.32 -14.12 -6.87
CA ALA A 79 4.18 -14.49 -8.27
C ALA A 79 5.55 -14.49 -8.99
N LEU A 80 6.38 -13.48 -8.73
CA LEU A 80 7.72 -13.37 -9.31
C LEU A 80 8.68 -14.46 -8.82
N THR A 81 8.55 -14.91 -7.57
CA THR A 81 9.40 -15.98 -7.00
C THR A 81 8.94 -17.37 -7.41
N ALA A 82 7.63 -17.60 -7.52
CA ALA A 82 7.06 -18.92 -7.83
C ALA A 82 7.08 -19.25 -9.33
N ASN A 83 6.89 -18.27 -10.22
CA ASN A 83 6.72 -18.54 -11.65
C ASN A 83 8.05 -18.54 -12.43
N ARG A 84 8.71 -19.71 -12.43
CA ARG A 84 9.90 -19.96 -13.26
C ARG A 84 9.61 -19.96 -14.77
N SER A 85 8.37 -20.22 -15.18
CA SER A 85 7.95 -20.21 -16.59
C SER A 85 7.94 -18.82 -17.23
N TRP A 86 8.02 -17.76 -16.43
CA TRP A 86 8.00 -16.37 -16.90
C TRP A 86 9.38 -15.80 -17.20
N ILE A 87 10.44 -16.61 -17.18
CA ILE A 87 11.81 -16.19 -17.52
C ILE A 87 11.79 -15.54 -18.92
N ASN A 88 12.22 -14.28 -19.00
CA ASN A 88 12.21 -13.44 -20.21
C ASN A 88 10.83 -13.15 -20.83
N SER A 89 9.74 -13.28 -20.08
CA SER A 89 8.39 -12.94 -20.58
C SER A 89 8.05 -11.45 -20.35
N PRO A 90 7.23 -10.84 -21.23
CA PRO A 90 6.64 -9.51 -21.00
C PRO A 90 5.82 -9.44 -19.70
N VAL A 91 5.17 -10.54 -19.31
CA VAL A 91 4.37 -10.65 -18.08
C VAL A 91 5.26 -10.47 -16.85
N ARG A 92 6.47 -11.04 -16.84
CA ARG A 92 7.43 -10.85 -15.73
C ARG A 92 7.87 -9.40 -15.61
N LEU A 93 8.16 -8.75 -16.74
CA LEU A 93 8.56 -7.34 -16.77
C LEU A 93 7.44 -6.45 -16.25
N ALA A 94 6.20 -6.66 -16.73
CA ALA A 94 5.03 -5.91 -16.26
C ALA A 94 4.76 -6.14 -14.75
N THR A 95 4.83 -7.39 -14.28
CA THR A 95 4.65 -7.74 -12.87
C THR A 95 5.72 -7.10 -11.99
N ARG A 96 6.99 -7.07 -12.45
CA ARG A 96 8.09 -6.41 -11.74
C ARG A 96 7.90 -4.90 -11.69
N ALA A 97 7.54 -4.28 -12.81
CA ALA A 97 7.27 -2.85 -12.86
C ALA A 97 6.14 -2.47 -11.90
N ALA A 98 5.04 -3.22 -11.90
CA ALA A 98 3.93 -3.03 -10.97
C ALA A 98 4.38 -3.18 -9.51
N HIS A 99 5.14 -4.23 -9.18
CA HIS A 99 5.64 -4.47 -7.83
C HIS A 99 6.53 -3.30 -7.35
N ARG A 100 7.42 -2.83 -8.21
CA ARG A 100 8.27 -1.66 -7.94
C ARG A 100 7.45 -0.40 -7.70
N SER A 101 6.43 -0.13 -8.51
CA SER A 101 5.55 1.02 -8.31
C SER A 101 4.82 0.97 -6.96
N PHE A 102 4.33 -0.21 -6.56
CA PHE A 102 3.71 -0.38 -5.24
C PHE A 102 4.70 -0.12 -4.10
N LEU A 103 5.93 -0.64 -4.18
CA LEU A 103 6.96 -0.42 -3.16
C LEU A 103 7.37 1.04 -3.05
N LEU A 104 7.53 1.74 -4.17
CA LEU A 104 7.87 3.17 -4.16
C LEU A 104 6.73 4.01 -3.56
N ALA A 105 5.47 3.67 -3.87
CA ALA A 105 4.32 4.31 -3.24
C ALA A 105 4.27 4.04 -1.73
N GLU A 106 4.56 2.81 -1.30
CA GLU A 106 4.64 2.43 0.11
C GLU A 106 5.72 3.20 0.87
N LEU A 107 6.93 3.28 0.30
CA LEU A 107 8.05 4.04 0.88
C LEU A 107 7.76 5.55 0.94
N SER A 108 7.12 6.10 -0.09
CA SER A 108 6.70 7.50 -0.12
C SER A 108 5.66 7.82 0.97
N LEU A 109 4.69 6.92 1.16
CA LEU A 109 3.70 7.05 2.21
C LEU A 109 4.34 6.95 3.60
N ALA A 110 5.22 5.96 3.82
CA ALA A 110 5.97 5.81 5.06
C ALA A 110 6.79 7.08 5.39
N LEU A 111 7.44 7.67 4.40
CA LEU A 111 8.20 8.90 4.55
C LEU A 111 7.30 10.10 4.88
N THR A 112 6.11 10.18 4.27
CA THR A 112 5.09 11.17 4.63
C THR A 112 4.62 11.01 6.08
N PHE A 113 4.44 9.77 6.55
CA PHE A 113 4.09 9.48 7.93
C PHE A 113 5.19 9.91 8.90
N CYS A 114 6.47 9.59 8.64
CA CYS A 114 7.58 10.04 9.46
C CYS A 114 7.61 11.58 9.57
N ARG A 115 7.40 12.29 8.45
CA ARG A 115 7.36 13.76 8.44
C ARG A 115 6.15 14.33 9.20
N SER A 116 5.00 13.69 9.08
CA SER A 116 3.75 14.14 9.72
C SER A 116 3.74 13.84 11.22
N ALA A 117 4.25 12.68 11.65
CA ALA A 117 4.36 12.30 13.06
C ALA A 117 5.29 13.25 13.84
N ARG A 118 6.30 13.83 13.19
CA ARG A 118 7.14 14.91 13.78
C ARG A 118 6.32 16.16 14.15
N GLN A 119 5.21 16.40 13.46
CA GLN A 119 4.39 17.60 13.63
C GLN A 119 3.14 17.32 14.47
N LEU A 120 2.69 16.07 14.51
CA LEU A 120 1.40 15.66 15.08
C LEU A 120 1.59 14.37 15.90
N ALA A 121 1.84 14.51 17.20
CA ALA A 121 1.75 13.40 18.13
C ALA A 121 0.27 13.06 18.33
N THR A 122 -0.17 11.93 17.76
CA THR A 122 -1.57 11.48 17.79
C THR A 122 -1.66 10.04 18.29
N GLU A 123 -2.85 9.61 18.71
CA GLU A 123 -3.13 8.24 19.19
C GLU A 123 -2.79 7.16 18.16
N ASN A 124 -2.74 7.51 16.87
CA ASN A 124 -2.44 6.59 15.76
C ASN A 124 -0.95 6.38 15.48
N THR A 125 -0.05 6.99 16.25
CA THR A 125 1.41 6.93 16.03
C THR A 125 1.93 5.48 15.97
N GLY A 126 1.41 4.57 16.81
CA GLY A 126 1.81 3.16 16.81
C GLY A 126 1.47 2.42 15.50
N HIS A 127 0.31 2.70 14.90
CA HIS A 127 -0.08 2.12 13.62
C HIS A 127 0.78 2.68 12.47
N LEU A 128 1.05 3.98 12.48
CA LEU A 128 1.91 4.62 11.48
C LEU A 128 3.33 4.04 11.50
N LEU A 129 3.90 3.81 12.69
CA LEU A 129 5.21 3.18 12.83
C LEU A 129 5.24 1.76 12.30
N ARG A 130 4.17 0.98 12.54
CA ARG A 130 4.04 -0.36 11.97
C ARG A 130 4.06 -0.33 10.44
N HIS A 131 3.35 0.60 9.82
CA HIS A 131 3.39 0.78 8.36
C HIS A 131 4.78 1.16 7.85
N VAL A 132 5.48 2.04 8.55
CA VAL A 132 6.87 2.40 8.21
C VAL A 132 7.79 1.18 8.30
N HIS A 133 7.68 0.39 9.37
CA HIS A 133 8.47 -0.84 9.52
C HIS A 133 8.17 -1.86 8.42
N ASN A 134 6.89 -2.06 8.09
CA ASN A 134 6.47 -2.96 7.03
C ASN A 134 7.07 -2.52 5.68
N ALA A 135 6.98 -1.23 5.34
CA ALA A 135 7.56 -0.67 4.12
C ALA A 135 9.07 -0.98 3.99
N VAL A 136 9.82 -0.82 5.09
CA VAL A 136 11.26 -1.14 5.12
C VAL A 136 11.50 -2.64 4.90
N VAL A 137 10.73 -3.50 5.56
CA VAL A 137 10.84 -4.96 5.40
C VAL A 137 10.54 -5.37 3.97
N HIS A 138 9.47 -4.86 3.36
CA HIS A 138 9.08 -5.20 1.99
C HIS A 138 10.14 -4.77 0.99
N ALA A 139 10.64 -3.54 1.12
CA ALA A 139 11.67 -3.01 0.24
C ALA A 139 12.99 -3.81 0.36
N ARG A 140 13.43 -4.17 1.57
CA ARG A 140 14.60 -5.05 1.75
C ARG A 140 14.41 -6.42 1.12
N ARG A 141 13.23 -7.02 1.29
CA ARG A 141 12.91 -8.31 0.69
C ARG A 141 12.87 -8.23 -0.84
N PHE A 142 12.39 -7.12 -1.40
CA PHE A 142 12.45 -6.86 -2.84
C PHE A 142 13.89 -6.81 -3.32
N MET A 143 14.75 -6.01 -2.69
CA MET A 143 16.16 -5.90 -3.09
C MET A 143 16.89 -7.24 -3.02
N ALA A 144 16.66 -8.04 -1.97
CA ALA A 144 17.30 -9.35 -1.80
C ALA A 144 16.91 -10.38 -2.87
N LEU A 145 15.70 -10.25 -3.43
CA LEU A 145 15.17 -11.16 -4.46
C LEU A 145 15.28 -10.58 -5.87
N PHE A 146 15.85 -9.38 -6.00
CA PHE A 146 15.90 -8.67 -7.26
C PHE A 146 17.03 -9.20 -8.16
N GLY A 147 16.65 -9.73 -9.32
CA GLY A 147 17.58 -10.20 -10.35
C GLY A 147 17.46 -9.40 -11.66
N GLY A 148 17.18 -8.09 -11.59
CA GLY A 148 17.05 -7.18 -12.74
C GLY A 148 18.18 -6.16 -12.84
N ASP A 149 17.96 -5.04 -13.56
CA ASP A 149 18.94 -3.95 -13.72
C ASP A 149 19.12 -3.15 -12.41
N ALA A 150 20.38 -2.84 -12.08
CA ALA A 150 20.77 -2.04 -10.91
C ALA A 150 20.07 -0.67 -10.87
N ARG A 151 19.75 -0.08 -12.02
CA ARG A 151 19.01 1.20 -12.08
C ARG A 151 17.61 1.14 -11.46
N GLU A 152 16.93 0.00 -11.54
CA GLU A 152 15.60 -0.14 -10.90
C GLU A 152 15.71 -0.15 -9.36
N LEU A 153 16.85 -0.58 -8.83
CA LEU A 153 17.16 -0.60 -7.40
C LEU A 153 17.61 0.76 -6.86
N GLU A 154 18.14 1.65 -7.70
CA GLU A 154 18.60 2.98 -7.28
C GLU A 154 17.47 3.78 -6.62
N ASP A 155 16.29 3.85 -7.25
CA ASP A 155 15.14 4.58 -6.72
C ASP A 155 14.63 4.01 -5.39
N VAL A 156 14.63 2.68 -5.26
CA VAL A 156 14.22 1.99 -4.03
C VAL A 156 15.25 2.24 -2.92
N SER A 157 16.54 2.19 -3.25
CA SER A 157 17.65 2.43 -2.32
C SER A 157 17.67 3.88 -1.84
N ALA A 158 17.49 4.84 -2.75
CA ALA A 158 17.38 6.26 -2.43
C ALA A 158 16.18 6.55 -1.53
N SER A 159 15.03 5.94 -1.82
CA SER A 159 13.82 6.08 -1.00
C SER A 159 14.01 5.49 0.41
N LEU A 160 14.67 4.34 0.52
CA LEU A 160 15.02 3.73 1.82
C LEU A 160 16.00 4.59 2.62
N ALA A 161 17.01 5.18 1.98
CA ALA A 161 17.96 6.07 2.63
C ALA A 161 17.25 7.33 3.17
N ALA A 162 16.37 7.93 2.37
CA ALA A 162 15.56 9.08 2.78
C ALA A 162 14.63 8.74 3.96
N LEU A 163 14.03 7.54 3.96
CA LEU A 163 13.19 7.07 5.06
C LEU A 163 14.01 6.85 6.35
N GLY A 164 15.18 6.25 6.24
CA GLY A 164 16.11 6.07 7.36
C GLY A 164 16.53 7.38 8.00
N ALA A 165 16.87 8.39 7.18
CA ALA A 165 17.17 9.74 7.66
C ALA A 165 15.97 10.40 8.35
N ALA A 166 14.76 10.23 7.80
CA ALA A 166 13.54 10.77 8.40
C ALA A 166 13.22 10.12 9.77
N LEU A 167 13.42 8.82 9.91
CA LEU A 167 13.25 8.10 11.17
C LEU A 167 14.23 8.58 12.24
N GLN A 168 15.52 8.73 11.90
CA GLN A 168 16.52 9.24 12.83
C GLN A 168 16.25 10.69 13.27
N ALA A 169 15.63 11.50 12.40
CA ALA A 169 15.25 12.87 12.70
C ALA A 169 13.92 12.99 13.48
N THR A 170 13.23 11.89 13.75
CA THR A 170 11.96 11.89 14.50
C THR A 170 12.26 11.64 15.97
N PRO A 171 11.90 12.56 16.89
CA PRO A 171 12.00 12.32 18.33
C PRO A 171 10.83 11.41 18.75
N LEU A 172 10.83 10.16 18.30
CA LEU A 172 10.00 9.12 18.89
C LEU A 172 10.69 8.76 20.19
N ALA A 173 10.04 9.11 21.29
CA ALA A 173 10.50 8.99 22.67
C ALA A 173 11.57 7.91 22.85
N SER A 174 12.74 8.36 23.29
CA SER A 174 13.72 7.56 24.01
C SER A 174 12.99 6.73 25.09
N GLY A 175 12.66 5.49 24.79
CA GLY A 175 11.92 4.64 25.72
C GLY A 175 11.40 3.37 25.06
N GLN A 176 12.08 2.26 25.33
CA GLN A 176 11.74 0.88 24.97
C GLN A 176 12.12 0.39 23.57
N ILE A 177 13.41 0.41 23.25
CA ILE A 177 14.07 -0.80 22.70
C ILE A 177 15.44 -0.93 23.38
N ILE A 178 15.44 -1.40 24.63
CA ILE A 178 16.53 -2.18 25.19
C ILE A 178 15.88 -3.34 25.95
N GLN A 179 15.71 -4.46 25.26
CA GLN A 179 16.10 -5.82 25.63
C GLN A 179 15.46 -6.82 24.65
#